data_AF-A0A919T8Y5-F1
#
_entry.id   AF-A0A919T8Y5-F1
#
_cell.length_a   1.000
_cell.length_b   1.000
_cell.length_c   1.000
_cell.angle_alpha   90.00
_cell.angle_beta   90.00
_cell.angle_gamma   90.00
#
_symmetry.space_group_name_H-M   'P 1'
#
loop_
_entity.id
_entity.type
_entity.pdbx_description
1 polymer ?
#
loop_
_entity_poly.entity_id
_entity_poly.type
_entity_poly.pdbx_seq_one_letter_code
_entity_poly.pdbx_strand_id
1 'polypeptide(L)'
;MIKQAAEAISQRGAHPQPARSRPPTAARVPGPAEIKLADTEIEVAAIRSLATMVTGQLVDEVVADPGALARRLVGDSQIRWLGPAKGVVHMAAGGLVNAVWDLAARRAGQPLWKLLAALSPEQVVAQIDWRYLRDALTEDEALALLRHAAGGRAERERILLDEGYPAYTTTPGWLGYDDEKLARLCAQAVGDGYRLIKLKVGADLRDDVRRLAIARREVGPDVRIAVDANQIWGVPEAIDWMRWRRSTRTGSRSRHHRTTSSGTPRSARHWPR
;
A
#
# COMPACT_ATOMS: atom_id res chain seq x y z
N MET A 1 11.33 -16.02 -11.05
CA MET A 1 12.58 -15.67 -10.33
C MET A 1 12.87 -16.52 -9.08
N ILE A 2 12.02 -17.52 -8.73
CA ILE A 2 12.30 -18.49 -7.63
C ILE A 2 12.90 -19.82 -8.16
N LYS A 3 12.73 -20.15 -9.45
CA LYS A 3 13.34 -21.34 -10.06
C LYS A 3 14.85 -21.26 -10.32
N GLN A 4 15.42 -20.06 -10.45
CA GLN A 4 16.83 -19.88 -10.86
C GLN A 4 17.85 -19.94 -9.72
N ALA A 5 17.41 -19.95 -8.46
CA ALA A 5 18.32 -20.02 -7.32
C ALA A 5 18.79 -21.43 -6.97
N ALA A 6 18.17 -22.48 -7.55
CA ALA A 6 18.48 -23.88 -7.24
C ALA A 6 19.61 -24.48 -8.07
N GLU A 7 19.92 -23.94 -9.26
CA GLU A 7 20.92 -24.52 -10.17
C GLU A 7 22.37 -24.06 -9.89
N ALA A 8 22.57 -23.01 -9.11
CA ALA A 8 23.89 -22.40 -8.92
C ALA A 8 24.81 -23.12 -7.90
N ILE A 9 24.38 -24.24 -7.32
CA ILE A 9 25.15 -24.96 -6.27
C ILE A 9 25.99 -26.12 -6.83
N SER A 10 25.79 -26.55 -8.09
CA SER A 10 26.38 -27.81 -8.57
C SER A 10 27.75 -27.72 -9.26
N GLN A 11 28.40 -26.55 -9.37
CA GLN A 11 29.67 -26.46 -10.11
C GLN A 11 30.71 -25.60 -9.37
N ARG A 12 31.47 -26.21 -8.46
CA ARG A 12 32.78 -25.72 -8.03
C ARG A 12 33.80 -26.84 -8.16
N GLY A 13 34.76 -26.66 -9.06
CA GLY A 13 35.89 -27.57 -9.24
C GLY A 13 37.07 -26.92 -9.96
N ALA A 14 38.18 -26.79 -9.21
CA ALA A 14 39.59 -26.72 -9.63
C ALA A 14 40.24 -25.40 -10.17
N HIS A 15 40.93 -24.73 -9.24
CA HIS A 15 42.36 -24.28 -9.20
C HIS A 15 43.01 -23.30 -10.23
N PRO A 16 44.10 -22.57 -9.83
CA PRO A 16 44.44 -21.22 -10.31
C PRO A 16 45.77 -21.10 -11.07
N GLN A 17 46.01 -19.95 -11.72
CA GLN A 17 47.34 -19.51 -12.19
C GLN A 17 47.56 -17.99 -11.99
N PRO A 18 48.83 -17.52 -11.92
CA PRO A 18 49.22 -16.39 -11.10
C PRO A 18 49.32 -15.03 -11.84
N ALA A 19 49.42 -14.00 -11.00
CA ALA A 19 49.29 -12.57 -11.29
C ALA A 19 50.34 -11.97 -12.26
N ARG A 20 49.90 -10.99 -13.05
CA ARG A 20 50.76 -9.94 -13.62
C ARG A 20 50.21 -8.58 -13.21
N SER A 21 51.09 -7.78 -12.61
CA SER A 21 50.83 -6.43 -12.07
C SER A 21 50.54 -5.43 -13.20
N ARG A 22 49.46 -4.65 -13.01
CA ARG A 22 49.08 -3.50 -13.85
C ARG A 22 49.25 -2.23 -13.01
N PRO A 23 49.75 -1.11 -13.57
CA PRO A 23 50.07 0.09 -12.80
C PRO A 23 48.78 0.82 -12.34
N PRO A 24 48.86 1.74 -11.36
CA PRO A 24 47.68 2.31 -10.72
C PRO A 24 46.99 3.27 -11.68
N THR A 25 45.90 2.82 -12.29
CA THR A 25 44.98 3.70 -12.99
C THR A 25 44.15 4.46 -11.95
N ALA A 26 44.22 5.79 -12.03
CA ALA A 26 43.43 6.74 -11.25
C ALA A 26 41.98 6.25 -11.07
N ALA A 27 41.50 6.29 -9.82
CA ALA A 27 40.14 5.91 -9.47
C ALA A 27 39.15 6.79 -10.25
N ARG A 28 38.58 6.22 -11.31
CA ARG A 28 37.47 6.82 -12.05
C ARG A 28 36.23 6.67 -11.17
N VAL A 29 35.59 7.80 -10.81
CA VAL A 29 34.23 7.76 -10.26
C VAL A 29 33.37 7.03 -11.30
N PRO A 30 32.66 5.94 -10.94
CA PRO A 30 31.80 5.26 -11.89
C PRO A 30 30.76 6.26 -12.42
N GLY A 31 30.68 6.40 -13.75
CA GLY A 31 29.52 7.05 -14.39
C GLY A 31 28.24 6.28 -14.03
N PRO A 32 27.05 6.88 -14.20
CA PRO A 32 25.80 6.31 -13.73
C PRO A 32 25.66 4.90 -14.29
N ALA A 33 25.92 3.91 -13.42
CA ALA A 33 25.58 2.54 -13.70
C ALA A 33 24.08 2.51 -13.96
N GLU A 34 23.64 1.68 -14.90
CA GLU A 34 22.26 1.18 -14.95
C GLU A 34 21.75 1.07 -13.52
N ILE A 35 20.74 1.86 -13.16
CA ILE A 35 20.08 1.76 -11.86
C ILE A 35 19.36 0.40 -11.88
N LYS A 36 20.10 -0.66 -11.58
CA LYS A 36 19.62 -2.01 -11.31
C LYS A 36 18.82 -1.89 -10.02
N LEU A 37 17.52 -1.56 -10.10
CA LEU A 37 16.52 -1.62 -9.01
C LEU A 37 17.14 -1.58 -7.60
N ALA A 38 17.91 -0.54 -7.33
CA ALA A 38 18.79 -0.43 -6.16
C ALA A 38 18.03 -0.02 -4.89
N ASP A 39 16.72 -0.25 -4.90
CA ASP A 39 15.80 0.09 -3.81
C ASP A 39 15.20 -1.17 -3.18
N THR A 40 15.38 -2.36 -3.80
CA THR A 40 14.72 -3.61 -3.35
C THR A 40 15.65 -4.57 -2.63
N GLU A 41 16.97 -4.42 -2.77
CA GLU A 41 17.98 -5.27 -2.16
C GLU A 41 18.02 -5.15 -0.63
N ILE A 42 17.72 -3.96 -0.08
CA ILE A 42 17.58 -3.76 1.36
C ILE A 42 16.43 -4.61 1.91
N GLU A 43 15.29 -4.62 1.21
CA GLU A 43 14.13 -5.44 1.58
C GLU A 43 14.47 -6.94 1.48
N VAL A 44 15.10 -7.36 0.38
CA VAL A 44 15.53 -8.76 0.20
C VAL A 44 16.53 -9.19 1.28
N ALA A 45 17.47 -8.33 1.66
CA ALA A 45 18.42 -8.61 2.73
C ALA A 45 17.73 -8.76 4.08
N ALA A 46 16.74 -7.91 4.39
CA ALA A 46 15.93 -8.03 5.60
C ALA A 46 15.14 -9.35 5.64
N ILE A 47 14.52 -9.74 4.52
CA ILE A 47 13.83 -11.03 4.40
C ILE A 47 14.79 -12.19 4.67
N ARG A 48 15.99 -12.18 4.05
CA ARG A 48 17.00 -13.23 4.26
C ARG A 48 17.46 -13.32 5.70
N SER A 49 17.64 -12.18 6.36
CA SER A 49 18.00 -12.13 7.78
C SER A 49 16.92 -12.77 8.65
N LEU A 50 15.66 -12.35 8.49
CA LEU A 50 14.54 -12.87 9.27
C LEU A 50 14.20 -14.34 8.95
N ALA A 51 14.48 -14.81 7.74
CA ALA A 51 14.23 -16.20 7.34
C ALA A 51 15.02 -17.21 8.21
N THR A 52 16.13 -16.80 8.82
CA THR A 52 16.89 -17.63 9.77
C THR A 52 16.06 -18.01 11.00
N MET A 53 15.08 -17.18 11.39
CA MET A 53 14.15 -17.43 12.50
C MET A 53 13.01 -18.40 12.13
N VAL A 54 12.92 -18.84 10.87
CA VAL A 54 11.89 -19.75 10.35
C VAL A 54 12.52 -21.06 9.86
N THR A 55 13.71 -20.97 9.28
CA THR A 55 14.43 -22.12 8.71
C THR A 55 14.67 -23.20 9.75
N GLY A 56 14.41 -24.46 9.38
CA GLY A 56 14.59 -25.63 10.24
C GLY A 56 13.38 -26.00 11.11
N GLN A 57 12.31 -25.20 11.11
CA GLN A 57 11.08 -25.57 11.81
C GLN A 57 10.26 -26.60 11.03
N LEU A 58 9.46 -27.37 11.77
CA LEU A 58 8.51 -28.31 11.19
C LEU A 58 7.41 -27.55 10.48
N VAL A 59 7.15 -27.91 9.23
CA VAL A 59 6.15 -27.25 8.40
C VAL A 59 4.78 -27.24 9.09
N ASP A 60 4.37 -28.39 9.65
CA ASP A 60 3.07 -28.56 10.31
C ASP A 60 2.90 -27.63 11.52
N GLU A 61 3.96 -27.36 12.27
CA GLU A 61 3.94 -26.43 13.41
C GLU A 61 3.78 -24.98 12.94
N VAL A 62 4.53 -24.58 11.90
CA VAL A 62 4.52 -23.19 11.42
C VAL A 62 3.19 -22.85 10.73
N VAL A 63 2.59 -23.79 9.98
CA VAL A 63 1.30 -23.55 9.32
C VAL A 63 0.11 -23.67 10.27
N ALA A 64 0.26 -24.30 11.44
CA ALA A 64 -0.81 -24.43 12.42
C ALA A 64 -1.13 -23.10 13.11
N ASP A 65 -0.15 -22.21 13.30
CA ASP A 65 -0.36 -20.88 13.86
C ASP A 65 0.56 -19.80 13.22
N PRO A 66 0.21 -19.32 12.01
CA PRO A 66 0.92 -18.21 11.37
C PRO A 66 0.96 -16.92 12.23
N GLY A 67 -0.05 -16.71 13.09
CA GLY A 67 -0.12 -15.62 14.05
C GLY A 67 0.96 -15.71 15.12
N ALA A 68 1.29 -16.91 15.61
CA ALA A 68 2.42 -17.09 16.52
C ALA A 68 3.75 -16.74 15.85
N LEU A 69 3.93 -17.10 14.58
CA LEU A 69 5.10 -16.68 13.81
C LEU A 69 5.16 -15.15 13.70
N ALA A 70 4.05 -14.51 13.35
CA ALA A 70 3.97 -13.05 13.24
C ALA A 70 4.34 -12.37 14.57
N ARG A 71 3.76 -12.84 15.69
CA ARG A 71 4.07 -12.35 17.03
C ARG A 71 5.54 -12.56 17.41
N ARG A 72 6.17 -13.66 17.00
CA ARG A 72 7.60 -13.91 17.24
C ARG A 72 8.49 -12.96 16.43
N LEU A 73 8.24 -12.84 15.12
CA LEU A 73 9.04 -11.97 14.23
C LEU A 73 8.93 -10.49 14.61
N VAL A 74 7.71 -10.02 14.92
CA VAL A 74 7.43 -8.62 15.29
C VAL A 74 7.61 -8.38 16.80
N GLY A 75 7.75 -9.44 17.60
CA GLY A 75 7.91 -9.41 19.04
C GLY A 75 9.36 -9.42 19.51
N ASP A 76 10.29 -9.93 18.70
CA ASP A 76 11.72 -9.94 19.02
C ASP A 76 12.23 -8.52 19.29
N SER A 77 12.85 -8.30 20.46
CA SER A 77 13.22 -6.97 20.91
C SER A 77 14.29 -6.31 20.02
N GLN A 78 15.22 -7.09 19.46
CA GLN A 78 16.26 -6.58 18.58
C GLN A 78 15.68 -6.19 17.23
N ILE A 79 14.80 -7.01 16.67
CA ILE A 79 14.09 -6.70 15.41
C ILE A 79 13.15 -5.50 15.60
N ARG A 80 12.43 -5.44 16.73
CA ARG A 80 11.55 -4.32 17.07
C ARG A 80 12.27 -2.98 17.13
N TRP A 81 13.52 -2.96 17.60
CA TRP A 81 14.32 -1.75 17.68
C TRP A 81 14.53 -1.08 16.31
N LEU A 82 14.50 -1.86 15.23
CA LEU A 82 14.68 -1.39 13.86
C LEU A 82 13.39 -0.81 13.23
N GLY A 83 12.25 -0.92 13.91
CA GLY A 83 10.94 -0.39 13.48
C GLY A 83 10.39 0.60 14.50
N PRO A 84 9.61 0.14 15.51
CA PRO A 84 8.84 -1.11 15.59
C PRO A 84 7.57 -1.07 14.71
N ALA A 85 7.16 -2.24 14.21
CA ALA A 85 5.94 -2.43 13.39
C ALA A 85 5.79 -1.45 12.20
N LYS A 86 6.91 -1.08 11.57
CA LYS A 86 6.97 -0.18 10.40
C LYS A 86 8.23 -0.42 9.58
N GLY A 87 8.25 0.09 8.35
CA GLY A 87 9.43 0.09 7.49
C GLY A 87 9.87 -1.30 7.01
N VAL A 88 11.11 -1.37 6.53
CA VAL A 88 11.72 -2.54 5.86
C VAL A 88 11.57 -3.84 6.66
N VAL A 89 11.99 -3.84 7.92
CA VAL A 89 11.94 -5.06 8.77
C VAL A 89 10.52 -5.56 8.98
N HIS A 90 9.54 -4.67 9.08
CA HIS A 90 8.14 -5.08 9.24
C HIS A 90 7.55 -5.60 7.94
N MET A 91 7.88 -5.00 6.80
CA MET A 91 7.50 -5.52 5.48
C MET A 91 8.12 -6.90 5.23
N ALA A 92 9.39 -7.10 5.60
CA ALA A 92 10.08 -8.37 5.49
C ALA A 92 9.43 -9.46 6.36
N ALA A 93 9.09 -9.15 7.61
CA ALA A 93 8.33 -10.05 8.48
C ALA A 93 6.95 -10.38 7.87
N GLY A 94 6.24 -9.37 7.34
CA GLY A 94 4.97 -9.56 6.65
C GLY A 94 5.07 -10.47 5.42
N GLY A 95 6.15 -10.34 4.64
CA GLY A 95 6.45 -11.21 3.51
C GLY A 95 6.60 -12.68 3.92
N LEU A 96 7.32 -12.95 5.01
CA LEU A 96 7.47 -14.31 5.55
C LEU A 96 6.16 -14.87 6.10
N VAL A 97 5.38 -14.08 6.84
CA VAL A 97 4.07 -14.49 7.35
C VAL A 97 3.10 -14.80 6.19
N ASN A 98 3.09 -13.97 5.15
CA ASN A 98 2.29 -14.21 3.94
C ASN A 98 2.71 -15.49 3.21
N ALA A 99 4.02 -15.79 3.16
CA ALA A 99 4.51 -17.04 2.58
C ALA A 99 4.06 -18.28 3.38
N VAL A 100 3.96 -18.17 4.70
CA VAL A 100 3.41 -19.24 5.54
C VAL A 100 1.90 -19.42 5.32
N TRP A 101 1.15 -18.33 5.18
CA TRP A 101 -0.26 -18.41 4.81
C TRP A 101 -0.47 -19.03 3.42
N ASP A 102 0.36 -18.68 2.43
CA ASP A 102 0.35 -19.33 1.10
C ASP A 102 0.66 -20.83 1.22
N LEU A 103 1.66 -21.21 2.03
CA LEU A 103 1.98 -22.62 2.28
C LEU A 103 0.81 -23.37 2.94
N ALA A 104 0.16 -22.77 3.94
CA ALA A 104 -1.02 -23.33 4.59
C ALA A 104 -2.16 -23.55 3.59
N ALA A 105 -2.45 -22.56 2.75
CA ALA A 105 -3.48 -22.63 1.71
C ALA A 105 -3.19 -23.71 0.67
N ARG A 106 -1.93 -23.82 0.22
CA ARG A 106 -1.49 -24.87 -0.71
C ARG A 106 -1.65 -26.27 -0.13
N ARG A 107 -1.27 -26.48 1.14
CA ARG A 107 -1.42 -27.77 1.82
C ARG A 107 -2.89 -28.16 2.01
N ALA A 108 -3.75 -27.17 2.26
CA ALA A 108 -5.20 -27.37 2.34
C ALA A 108 -5.86 -27.57 0.96
N GLY A 109 -5.14 -27.35 -0.15
CA GLY A 109 -5.71 -27.40 -1.50
C GLY A 109 -6.75 -26.32 -1.78
N GLN A 110 -6.65 -25.17 -1.10
CA GLN A 110 -7.65 -24.09 -1.16
C GLN A 110 -7.01 -22.76 -1.57
N PRO A 111 -7.75 -21.87 -2.26
CA PRO A 111 -7.32 -20.49 -2.38
C PRO A 111 -7.32 -19.81 -1.00
N LEU A 112 -6.38 -18.91 -0.75
CA LEU A 112 -6.16 -18.31 0.58
C LEU A 112 -7.43 -17.66 1.16
N TRP A 113 -8.22 -16.95 0.35
CA TRP A 113 -9.46 -16.31 0.83
C TRP A 113 -10.45 -17.34 1.39
N LYS A 114 -10.51 -18.54 0.79
CA LYS A 114 -11.40 -19.62 1.22
C LYS A 114 -10.90 -20.27 2.50
N LEU A 115 -9.58 -20.48 2.61
CA LEU A 115 -8.96 -20.96 3.85
C LEU A 115 -9.28 -20.01 5.02
N LEU A 116 -9.03 -18.71 4.83
CA LEU A 116 -9.28 -17.70 5.86
C LEU A 116 -10.77 -17.58 6.20
N ALA A 117 -11.65 -17.62 5.19
CA ALA A 117 -13.09 -17.59 5.40
C ALA A 117 -13.62 -18.86 6.09
N ALA A 118 -12.91 -19.98 6.02
CA ALA A 118 -13.30 -21.24 6.66
C ALA A 118 -12.96 -21.27 8.16
N LEU A 119 -12.01 -20.44 8.63
CA LEU A 119 -11.64 -20.36 10.05
C LEU A 119 -12.86 -20.04 10.93
N SER A 120 -12.86 -20.62 12.14
CA SER A 120 -13.80 -20.24 13.18
C SER A 120 -13.50 -18.81 13.66
N PRO A 121 -14.49 -18.10 14.21
CA PRO A 121 -14.27 -16.79 14.83
C PRO A 121 -13.10 -16.78 15.83
N GLU A 122 -13.01 -17.81 16.67
CA GLU A 122 -11.95 -17.99 17.67
C GLU A 122 -10.58 -18.19 17.02
N GLN A 123 -10.52 -18.97 15.93
CA GLN A 123 -9.29 -19.15 15.17
C GLN A 123 -8.81 -17.83 14.56
N VAL A 124 -9.71 -17.02 13.98
CA VAL A 124 -9.36 -15.69 13.45
C VAL A 124 -8.83 -14.78 14.56
N VAL A 125 -9.51 -14.71 15.70
CA VAL A 125 -9.08 -13.90 16.86
C VAL A 125 -7.71 -14.33 17.38
N ALA A 126 -7.43 -15.64 17.40
CA ALA A 126 -6.13 -16.17 17.82
C ALA A 126 -4.96 -15.78 16.90
N GLN A 127 -5.23 -15.42 15.64
CA GLN A 127 -4.20 -14.97 14.70
C GLN A 127 -3.78 -13.50 14.90
N ILE A 128 -4.55 -12.72 15.65
CA ILE A 128 -4.34 -11.28 15.82
C ILE A 128 -3.38 -11.01 17.00
N ASP A 129 -2.54 -9.98 16.86
CA ASP A 129 -1.75 -9.42 17.96
C ASP A 129 -2.51 -8.25 18.59
N TRP A 130 -3.06 -8.47 19.78
CA TRP A 130 -3.94 -7.54 20.49
C TRP A 130 -3.21 -6.42 21.24
N ARG A 131 -1.88 -6.40 21.19
CA ARG A 131 -1.09 -5.30 21.78
C ARG A 131 -1.44 -3.99 21.07
N TYR A 132 -1.78 -2.97 21.85
CA TYR A 132 -2.13 -1.61 21.38
C TYR A 132 -3.44 -1.48 20.61
N LEU A 133 -4.35 -2.47 20.69
CA LEU A 133 -5.67 -2.41 20.04
C LEU A 133 -6.84 -2.27 21.02
N ARG A 134 -6.69 -2.69 22.28
CA ARG A 134 -7.82 -2.92 23.21
C ARG A 134 -8.56 -1.66 23.65
N ASP A 135 -7.98 -0.48 23.47
CA ASP A 135 -8.65 0.79 23.68
C ASP A 135 -9.63 1.15 22.53
N ALA A 136 -9.56 0.45 21.40
CA ALA A 136 -10.43 0.64 20.24
C ALA A 136 -11.20 -0.63 19.84
N LEU A 137 -10.63 -1.82 20.04
CA LEU A 137 -11.23 -3.12 19.73
C LEU A 137 -10.62 -4.22 20.61
N THR A 138 -11.46 -4.84 21.42
CA THR A 138 -11.11 -6.00 22.24
C THR A 138 -11.33 -7.32 21.50
N GLU A 139 -10.74 -8.39 22.03
CA GLU A 139 -10.94 -9.77 21.58
C GLU A 139 -12.43 -10.16 21.54
N ASP A 140 -13.17 -9.83 22.59
CA ASP A 140 -14.59 -10.20 22.73
C ASP A 140 -15.46 -9.44 21.72
N GLU A 141 -15.17 -8.16 21.48
CA GLU A 141 -15.87 -7.35 20.47
C GLU A 141 -15.60 -7.88 19.06
N ALA A 142 -14.34 -8.20 18.73
CA ALA A 142 -14.01 -8.80 17.45
C ALA A 142 -14.66 -10.17 17.27
N LEU A 143 -14.67 -10.99 18.33
CA LEU A 143 -15.33 -12.28 18.33
C LEU A 143 -16.85 -12.14 18.10
N ALA A 144 -17.48 -11.15 18.73
CA ALA A 144 -18.90 -10.84 18.52
C ALA A 144 -19.19 -10.43 17.06
N LEU A 145 -18.35 -9.57 16.47
CA LEU A 145 -18.45 -9.19 15.05
C LEU A 145 -18.35 -10.40 14.12
N LEU A 146 -17.38 -11.29 14.36
CA LEU A 146 -17.15 -12.48 13.55
C LEU A 146 -18.28 -13.51 13.69
N ARG A 147 -18.81 -13.69 14.91
CA ARG A 147 -19.96 -14.57 15.17
C ARG A 147 -21.23 -14.03 14.55
N HIS A 148 -21.46 -12.72 14.63
CA HIS A 148 -22.59 -12.07 13.94
C HIS A 148 -22.50 -12.29 12.42
N ALA A 149 -21.31 -12.15 11.85
CA ALA A 149 -21.07 -12.40 10.43
C ALA A 149 -21.07 -13.89 10.04
N ALA A 150 -21.04 -14.84 10.96
CA ALA A 150 -20.98 -16.27 10.63
C ALA A 150 -22.22 -16.72 9.84
N GLY A 151 -23.39 -16.15 10.17
CA GLY A 151 -24.62 -16.31 9.39
C GLY A 151 -24.45 -15.80 7.95
N GLY A 152 -24.86 -16.60 6.97
CA GLY A 152 -24.80 -16.22 5.56
C GLY A 152 -23.43 -16.38 4.88
N ARG A 153 -22.44 -17.02 5.53
CA ARG A 153 -21.11 -17.27 4.93
C ARG A 153 -21.20 -18.01 3.59
N ALA A 154 -21.99 -19.09 3.53
CA ALA A 154 -22.17 -19.87 2.31
C ALA A 154 -22.83 -19.05 1.18
N GLU A 155 -23.80 -18.21 1.52
CA GLU A 155 -24.47 -17.37 0.53
C GLU A 155 -23.53 -16.28 -0.03
N ARG A 156 -22.76 -15.61 0.84
CA ARG A 156 -21.77 -14.62 0.39
C ARG A 156 -20.68 -15.24 -0.47
N GLU A 157 -20.29 -16.48 -0.16
CA GLU A 157 -19.35 -17.21 -1.00
C GLU A 157 -19.93 -17.51 -2.38
N ARG A 158 -21.18 -17.95 -2.45
CA ARG A 158 -21.88 -18.18 -3.72
C ARG A 158 -21.92 -16.90 -4.55
N ILE A 159 -22.31 -15.78 -3.94
CA ILE A 159 -22.32 -14.46 -4.58
C ILE A 159 -20.92 -14.08 -5.08
N LEU A 160 -19.88 -14.28 -4.27
CA LEU A 160 -18.49 -13.98 -4.68
C LEU A 160 -18.05 -14.81 -5.90
N LEU A 161 -18.43 -16.09 -5.96
CA LEU A 161 -18.09 -16.97 -7.08
C LEU A 161 -18.90 -16.65 -8.34
N ASP A 162 -20.17 -16.24 -8.18
CA ASP A 162 -21.07 -15.91 -9.29
C ASP A 162 -20.78 -14.51 -9.88
N GLU A 163 -20.53 -13.52 -9.02
CA GLU A 163 -20.46 -12.10 -9.42
C GLU A 163 -19.05 -11.49 -9.35
N GLY A 164 -18.11 -12.14 -8.64
CA GLY A 164 -16.78 -11.59 -8.37
C GLY A 164 -16.80 -10.47 -7.32
N TYR A 165 -15.77 -9.61 -7.35
CA TYR A 165 -15.65 -8.45 -6.45
C TYR A 165 -15.42 -7.17 -7.25
N PRO A 166 -16.19 -6.08 -7.03
CA PRO A 166 -16.01 -4.84 -7.77
C PRO A 166 -14.59 -4.27 -7.66
N ALA A 167 -14.00 -3.93 -8.81
CA ALA A 167 -12.66 -3.37 -8.91
C ALA A 167 -12.69 -1.93 -9.47
N TYR A 168 -11.58 -1.21 -9.27
CA TYR A 168 -11.31 0.08 -9.90
C TYR A 168 -9.90 0.07 -10.50
N THR A 169 -9.63 0.96 -11.45
CA THR A 169 -8.31 1.04 -12.10
C THR A 169 -7.62 2.39 -11.89
N THR A 170 -6.31 2.34 -11.70
CA THR A 170 -5.43 3.53 -11.66
C THR A 170 -4.60 3.67 -12.93
N THR A 171 -4.65 2.69 -13.84
CA THR A 171 -3.85 2.66 -15.06
C THR A 171 -3.95 3.93 -15.91
N PRO A 172 -5.13 4.56 -16.10
CA PRO A 172 -5.21 5.80 -16.88
C PRO A 172 -4.51 6.98 -16.20
N GLY A 173 -4.31 6.91 -14.89
CA GLY A 173 -4.06 8.06 -14.04
C GLY A 173 -2.61 8.49 -13.83
N TRP A 174 -1.62 7.78 -14.37
CA TRP A 174 -0.20 8.08 -14.09
C TRP A 174 0.20 9.50 -14.55
N LEU A 175 0.95 10.24 -13.72
CA LEU A 175 1.33 11.64 -13.97
C LEU A 175 2.21 11.81 -15.21
N GLY A 176 3.09 10.84 -15.50
CA GLY A 176 4.01 10.92 -16.63
C GLY A 176 3.38 10.62 -18.00
N TYR A 177 2.05 10.43 -18.08
CA TYR A 177 1.37 10.22 -19.36
C TYR A 177 0.91 11.53 -19.96
N ASP A 178 1.08 11.66 -21.28
CA ASP A 178 0.47 12.71 -22.07
C ASP A 178 -1.06 12.61 -22.11
N ASP A 179 -1.69 13.66 -22.64
CA ASP A 179 -3.14 13.83 -22.64
C ASP A 179 -3.85 12.85 -23.56
N GLU A 180 -3.24 12.50 -24.69
CA GLU A 180 -3.81 11.54 -25.64
C GLU A 180 -3.84 10.15 -25.04
N LYS A 181 -2.76 9.75 -24.36
CA LYS A 181 -2.66 8.48 -23.65
C LYS A 181 -3.61 8.44 -22.47
N LEU A 182 -3.73 9.53 -21.70
CA LEU A 182 -4.74 9.66 -20.64
C LEU A 182 -6.14 9.43 -21.21
N ALA A 183 -6.50 10.16 -22.28
CA ALA A 183 -7.83 10.08 -22.87
C ALA A 183 -8.15 8.65 -23.38
N ARG A 184 -7.23 8.07 -24.15
CA ARG A 184 -7.35 6.69 -24.66
C ARG A 184 -7.53 5.67 -23.54
N LEU A 185 -6.72 5.75 -22.48
CA LEU A 185 -6.79 4.81 -21.36
C LEU A 185 -8.06 5.01 -20.50
N CYS A 186 -8.57 6.25 -20.39
CA CYS A 186 -9.87 6.51 -19.76
C CYS A 186 -11.00 5.84 -20.54
N ALA A 187 -11.05 6.03 -21.86
CA ALA A 187 -12.04 5.38 -22.72
C ALA A 187 -11.93 3.84 -22.65
N GLN A 188 -10.71 3.31 -22.68
CA GLN A 188 -10.46 1.88 -22.52
C GLN A 188 -10.96 1.37 -21.17
N ALA A 189 -10.67 2.05 -20.06
CA ALA A 189 -11.13 1.62 -18.74
C ALA A 189 -12.67 1.51 -18.66
N VAL A 190 -13.41 2.40 -19.31
CA VAL A 190 -14.87 2.30 -19.39
C VAL A 190 -15.29 1.11 -20.27
N GLY A 191 -14.61 0.91 -21.40
CA GLY A 191 -14.82 -0.25 -22.28
C GLY A 191 -14.57 -1.58 -21.57
N ASP A 192 -13.57 -1.64 -20.68
CA ASP A 192 -13.23 -2.79 -19.85
C ASP A 192 -14.22 -2.99 -18.66
N GLY A 193 -15.23 -2.12 -18.54
CA GLY A 193 -16.31 -2.24 -17.55
C GLY A 193 -16.06 -1.54 -16.21
N TYR A 194 -14.95 -0.81 -16.03
CA TYR A 194 -14.70 -0.11 -14.78
C TYR A 194 -15.71 1.02 -14.54
N ARG A 195 -16.23 1.10 -13.30
CA ARG A 195 -17.14 2.16 -12.83
C ARG A 195 -16.49 3.18 -11.90
N LEU A 196 -15.19 3.01 -11.65
CA LEU A 196 -14.34 3.92 -10.88
C LEU A 196 -12.93 3.90 -11.48
N ILE A 197 -12.38 5.08 -11.75
CA ILE A 197 -10.98 5.28 -12.09
C ILE A 197 -10.28 6.17 -11.06
N LYS A 198 -8.95 6.15 -11.03
CA LYS A 198 -8.15 7.02 -10.16
C LYS A 198 -7.09 7.77 -10.97
N LEU A 199 -6.98 9.08 -10.77
CA LEU A 199 -5.95 9.95 -11.35
C LEU A 199 -4.91 10.36 -10.30
N LYS A 200 -3.64 10.38 -10.69
CA LYS A 200 -2.56 11.00 -9.91
C LYS A 200 -2.58 12.52 -10.12
N VAL A 201 -2.41 13.25 -9.02
CA VAL A 201 -2.47 14.73 -8.96
C VAL A 201 -1.34 15.29 -8.08
N GLY A 202 -1.16 16.61 -8.07
CA GLY A 202 -0.37 17.33 -7.07
C GLY A 202 1.00 17.82 -7.47
N ALA A 203 1.39 17.66 -8.73
CA ALA A 203 2.59 18.31 -9.27
C ALA A 203 2.32 19.76 -9.71
N ASP A 204 1.24 19.99 -10.47
CA ASP A 204 0.83 21.31 -10.94
C ASP A 204 -0.70 21.40 -11.00
N LEU A 205 -1.26 22.44 -10.39
CA LEU A 205 -2.71 22.58 -10.28
C LEU A 205 -3.39 22.76 -11.63
N ARG A 206 -2.75 23.44 -12.59
CA ARG A 206 -3.34 23.65 -13.92
C ARG A 206 -3.38 22.35 -14.69
N ASP A 207 -2.33 21.54 -14.61
CA ASP A 207 -2.29 20.21 -15.19
C ASP A 207 -3.32 19.28 -14.57
N ASP A 208 -3.47 19.28 -13.25
CA ASP A 208 -4.50 18.49 -12.57
C ASP A 208 -5.90 18.84 -13.07
N VAL A 209 -6.21 20.14 -13.20
CA VAL A 209 -7.49 20.64 -13.70
C VAL A 209 -7.74 20.20 -15.14
N ARG A 210 -6.74 20.37 -16.01
CA ARG A 210 -6.80 20.00 -17.42
C ARG A 210 -6.99 18.49 -17.58
N ARG A 211 -6.19 17.68 -16.88
CA ARG A 211 -6.27 16.20 -16.89
C ARG A 211 -7.60 15.69 -16.35
N LEU A 212 -8.12 16.29 -15.27
CA LEU A 212 -9.45 15.94 -14.75
C LEU A 212 -10.57 16.27 -15.72
N ALA A 213 -10.47 17.39 -16.45
CA ALA A 213 -11.44 17.75 -17.48
C ALA A 213 -11.43 16.75 -18.65
N ILE A 214 -10.25 16.34 -19.10
CA ILE A 214 -10.08 15.29 -20.11
C ILE A 214 -10.70 13.99 -19.62
N ALA A 215 -10.27 13.49 -18.46
CA ALA A 215 -10.79 12.23 -17.91
C ALA A 215 -12.31 12.25 -17.76
N ARG A 216 -12.90 13.33 -17.22
CA ARG A 216 -14.36 13.46 -17.09
C ARG A 216 -15.07 13.42 -18.44
N ARG A 217 -14.52 14.06 -19.47
CA ARG A 217 -15.10 14.01 -20.83
C ARG A 217 -15.09 12.58 -21.37
N GLU A 218 -13.97 11.87 -21.24
CA GLU A 218 -13.82 10.53 -21.80
C GLU A 218 -14.61 9.46 -21.03
N VAL A 219 -14.72 9.56 -19.71
CA VAL A 219 -15.43 8.54 -18.92
C VAL A 219 -16.93 8.79 -18.77
N GLY A 220 -17.43 9.93 -19.25
CA GLY A 220 -18.84 10.33 -19.08
C GLY A 220 -19.20 10.75 -17.65
N PRO A 221 -20.45 11.11 -17.37
CA PRO A 221 -20.88 11.64 -16.06
C PRO A 221 -21.00 10.57 -14.96
N ASP A 222 -21.30 9.32 -15.31
CA ASP A 222 -21.66 8.28 -14.34
C ASP A 222 -20.47 7.54 -13.73
N VAL A 223 -19.32 7.54 -14.42
CA VAL A 223 -18.11 6.93 -13.90
C VAL A 223 -17.52 7.81 -12.79
N ARG A 224 -17.22 7.19 -11.65
CA ARG A 224 -16.59 7.88 -10.53
C ARG A 224 -15.12 8.12 -10.81
N ILE A 225 -14.59 9.25 -10.33
CA ILE A 225 -13.17 9.60 -10.46
C ILE A 225 -12.63 9.88 -9.06
N ALA A 226 -11.69 9.06 -8.61
CA ALA A 226 -10.85 9.33 -7.45
C ALA A 226 -9.58 10.09 -7.86
N VAL A 227 -8.98 10.81 -6.90
CA VAL A 227 -7.68 11.47 -7.07
C VAL A 227 -6.72 11.02 -5.98
N ASP A 228 -5.42 11.04 -6.27
CA ASP A 228 -4.36 10.57 -5.38
C ASP A 228 -3.12 11.45 -5.53
N ALA A 229 -2.81 12.19 -4.47
CA ALA A 229 -1.73 13.17 -4.43
C ALA A 229 -0.40 12.60 -3.89
N ASN A 230 -0.34 11.30 -3.57
CA ASN A 230 0.88 10.65 -3.08
C ASN A 230 1.58 11.39 -1.93
N GLN A 231 0.80 11.93 -0.98
CA GLN A 231 1.29 12.57 0.25
C GLN A 231 2.11 13.85 0.06
N ILE A 232 2.09 14.47 -1.13
CA ILE A 232 2.99 15.57 -1.48
C ILE A 232 2.70 16.90 -0.74
N TRP A 233 1.47 17.14 -0.30
CA TRP A 233 1.05 18.42 0.27
C TRP A 233 1.03 18.46 1.79
N GLY A 234 1.28 19.65 2.34
CA GLY A 234 0.92 19.98 3.73
C GLY A 234 -0.59 20.15 3.91
N VAL A 235 -1.07 20.21 5.16
CA VAL A 235 -2.52 20.28 5.46
C VAL A 235 -3.21 21.49 4.81
N PRO A 236 -2.73 22.75 4.95
CA PRO A 236 -3.40 23.90 4.34
C PRO A 236 -3.39 23.84 2.81
N GLU A 237 -2.26 23.43 2.22
CA GLU A 237 -2.10 23.29 0.78
C GLU A 237 -3.06 22.25 0.21
N ALA A 238 -3.19 21.08 0.85
CA ALA A 238 -4.14 20.06 0.44
C ALA A 238 -5.59 20.58 0.45
N ILE A 239 -5.97 21.35 1.47
CA ILE A 239 -7.29 21.96 1.57
C ILE A 239 -7.54 22.92 0.40
N ASP A 240 -6.58 23.78 0.10
CA ASP A 240 -6.70 24.77 -0.97
C ASP A 240 -6.69 24.13 -2.36
N TRP A 241 -5.81 23.16 -2.60
CA TRP A 241 -5.70 22.43 -3.87
C TRP A 241 -7.00 21.71 -4.21
N MET A 242 -7.61 21.04 -3.23
CA MET A 242 -8.88 20.32 -3.41
C MET A 242 -10.08 21.27 -3.56
N ARG A 243 -9.96 22.53 -3.17
CA ARG A 243 -11.01 23.56 -3.25
C ARG A 243 -10.91 24.46 -4.47
N TRP A 244 -10.01 24.22 -5.43
CA TRP A 244 -9.69 25.14 -6.52
C TRP A 244 -10.90 25.72 -7.30
N ARG A 245 -12.03 25.00 -7.40
CA ARG A 245 -13.28 25.51 -8.03
C ARG A 245 -14.04 26.56 -7.19
N ARG A 246 -13.80 26.62 -5.88
CA ARG A 246 -14.47 27.58 -4.98
C ARG A 246 -13.77 28.94 -4.97
N SER A 247 -12.46 29.00 -5.16
CA SER A 247 -11.68 30.25 -5.13
C SER A 247 -11.82 31.09 -6.40
N THR A 248 -12.15 30.49 -7.55
CA THR A 248 -12.37 31.21 -8.82
C THR A 248 -13.75 31.86 -8.92
N ARG A 249 -14.70 31.50 -8.05
CA ARG A 249 -16.07 32.08 -8.04
C ARG A 249 -16.20 33.35 -7.20
N THR A 250 -15.22 33.69 -6.37
CA THR A 250 -15.26 34.85 -5.46
C THR A 250 -14.45 36.06 -5.92
N GLY A 251 -13.80 36.01 -7.09
CA GLY A 251 -12.96 37.09 -7.63
C GLY A 251 -13.68 38.25 -8.35
N SER A 252 -15.02 38.26 -8.44
CA SER A 252 -15.79 39.27 -9.20
C SER A 252 -16.72 40.14 -8.32
N ARG A 253 -16.32 40.49 -7.10
CA ARG A 253 -16.95 41.60 -6.37
C ARG A 253 -15.92 42.69 -6.12
N SER A 254 -15.96 43.69 -6.99
CA SER A 254 -15.25 44.95 -6.87
C SER A 254 -15.35 45.50 -5.44
N ARG A 255 -14.21 45.68 -4.78
CA ARG A 255 -14.11 46.49 -3.57
C ARG A 255 -14.39 47.94 -3.96
N HIS A 256 -15.62 48.40 -3.77
CA HIS A 256 -15.89 49.83 -3.64
C HIS A 256 -15.49 50.26 -2.24
N HIS A 257 -14.49 51.13 -2.17
CA HIS A 257 -14.14 51.88 -0.98
C HIS A 257 -15.38 52.59 -0.42
N ARG A 258 -15.73 52.28 0.84
CA ARG A 258 -16.40 53.23 1.73
C ARG A 258 -15.57 53.37 2.99
N THR A 259 -14.92 54.50 3.07
CA THR A 259 -14.41 55.13 4.28
C THR A 259 -15.58 55.55 5.17
N THR A 260 -15.65 55.06 6.41
CA THR A 260 -16.18 55.82 7.57
C THR A 260 -15.65 55.25 8.88
N SER A 261 -14.80 56.05 9.51
CA SER A 261 -14.58 56.35 10.95
C SER A 261 -15.15 55.46 12.08
N SER A 262 -14.23 55.16 13.01
CA SER A 262 -14.33 55.20 14.49
C SER A 262 -15.34 54.32 15.25
N GLY A 263 -14.82 53.40 16.07
CA GLY A 263 -15.57 52.75 17.15
C GLY A 263 -14.74 51.67 17.90
N THR A 264 -14.42 51.96 19.16
CA THR A 264 -13.62 51.22 20.17
C THR A 264 -13.92 49.72 20.33
N PRO A 265 -12.95 48.85 20.70
CA PRO A 265 -13.19 47.41 20.86
C PRO A 265 -13.75 47.07 22.25
N ARG A 266 -14.76 46.20 22.31
CA ARG A 266 -15.29 45.64 23.57
C ARG A 266 -15.26 44.10 23.58
N SER A 267 -14.44 43.61 24.51
CA SER A 267 -14.53 42.38 25.32
C SER A 267 -14.79 41.02 24.65
N ALA A 268 -13.81 40.14 24.85
CA ALA A 268 -13.88 38.70 24.73
C ALA A 268 -15.05 38.09 25.54
N ARG A 269 -15.66 37.03 24.99
CA ARG A 269 -16.52 36.11 25.74
C ARG A 269 -16.04 34.68 25.58
N HIS A 270 -15.95 34.04 26.74
CA HIS A 270 -15.68 32.62 26.97
C HIS A 270 -16.59 31.68 26.19
N TRP A 271 -16.03 30.53 25.84
CA TRP A 271 -16.74 29.29 25.54
C TRP A 271 -16.76 28.41 26.80
N PRO A 272 -17.91 27.83 27.22
CA PRO A 272 -17.92 26.77 28.21
C PRO A 272 -17.83 25.39 27.55
N ARG A 273 -16.90 24.61 28.11
CA ARG A 273 -16.76 23.14 28.24
C ARG A 273 -17.27 22.24 27.12
#